data_AF-A0A7X7B7V4-F1
#
_entry.id   AF-A0A7X7B7V4-F1
#
_cell.length_a   1.000
_cell.length_b   1.000
_cell.length_c   1.000
_cell.angle_alpha   90.00
_cell.angle_beta   90.00
_cell.angle_gamma   90.00
#
_symmetry.space_group_name_H-M   'P 1'
#
loop_
_entity.id
_entity.type
_entity.pdbx_description
1 polymer ?
#
loop_
_entity_poly.entity_id
_entity_poly.type
_entity_poly.pdbx_seq_one_letter_code
_entity_poly.pdbx_strand_id
1 'polypeptide(L)'
;MAIISAVSVANANSLGIVRNVTYKCRKAVLEIDQNAAFSSIGRKSNLEMTRECAEITYQHVLKYIGRTAADGDRLAAIELGGNLIVDIVERDCFAEKEFVIYSLPRERPRIDVKYITRVYRSDGKPGSSGTLVEVKVDRFV
;
A
#
# COMPACT_ATOMS: atom_id res chain seq x y z
N MET A 1 63.98 36.09 48.07
CA MET A 1 63.75 34.74 48.60
C MET A 1 62.25 34.63 48.89
N ALA A 2 61.46 34.13 47.93
CA ALA A 2 59.99 34.09 48.02
C ALA A 2 59.53 32.65 47.79
N ILE A 3 58.81 32.13 48.76
CA ILE A 3 58.23 30.78 48.80
C ILE A 3 57.02 30.79 47.86
N ILE A 4 57.15 30.16 46.68
CA ILE A 4 56.00 29.88 45.82
C ILE A 4 55.43 28.54 46.26
N SER A 5 54.36 28.62 47.05
CA SER A 5 53.49 27.51 47.42
C SER A 5 52.98 26.82 46.15
N ALA A 6 53.21 25.51 46.07
CA ALA A 6 52.68 24.66 45.02
C ALA A 6 51.15 24.62 45.13
N VAL A 7 50.47 25.46 44.35
CA VAL A 7 49.06 25.25 44.03
C VAL A 7 49.00 24.00 43.16
N SER A 8 48.74 22.87 43.81
CA SER A 8 48.33 21.63 43.18
C SER A 8 47.14 21.94 42.27
N VAL A 9 47.39 22.07 40.97
CA VAL A 9 46.37 22.06 39.94
C VAL A 9 45.86 20.62 39.90
N ALA A 10 44.91 20.34 40.80
CA ALA A 10 44.17 19.09 40.82
C ALA A 10 43.51 18.91 39.46
N ASN A 11 44.03 17.94 38.72
CA ASN A 11 43.50 17.40 37.49
C ASN A 11 41.99 17.15 37.65
N ALA A 12 41.16 18.02 37.08
CA ALA A 12 39.70 17.93 37.11
C ALA A 12 39.13 16.77 36.26
N ASN A 13 39.90 15.69 36.07
CA ASN A 13 39.49 14.45 35.43
C ASN A 13 39.06 13.36 36.43
N SER A 14 38.97 13.65 37.73
CA SER A 14 38.53 12.70 38.76
C SER A 14 37.16 12.99 39.40
N LEU A 15 36.37 13.92 38.84
CA LEU A 15 34.96 14.09 39.21
C LEU A 15 34.13 13.62 38.03
N GLY A 16 33.38 12.53 38.22
CA GLY A 16 32.53 11.87 37.23
C GLY A 16 31.40 12.78 36.72
N ILE A 17 31.75 13.76 35.91
CA ILE A 17 30.81 14.56 35.14
C ILE A 17 30.30 13.63 34.04
N VAL A 18 29.13 13.04 34.32
CA VAL A 18 28.25 12.40 33.36
C VAL A 18 28.06 13.38 32.20
N ARG A 19 28.87 13.23 31.14
CA ARG A 19 28.55 13.85 29.87
C ARG A 19 27.28 13.16 29.39
N ASN A 20 26.18 13.90 29.36
CA ASN A 20 24.97 13.49 28.67
C ASN A 20 25.32 13.30 27.19
N VAL A 21 25.76 12.10 26.82
CA VAL A 21 26.06 11.76 25.42
C VAL A 21 24.75 11.38 24.77
N THR A 22 24.31 12.20 23.81
CA THR A 22 23.18 11.89 22.94
C THR A 22 23.73 11.23 21.68
N TYR A 23 23.29 10.02 21.37
CA TYR A 23 23.63 9.35 20.12
C TYR A 23 22.39 9.20 19.24
N LYS A 24 22.58 9.40 17.93
CA LYS A 24 21.52 9.41 16.91
C LYS A 24 21.79 8.28 15.92
N CYS A 25 20.85 7.36 15.77
CA CYS A 25 20.90 6.29 14.78
C CYS A 25 19.83 6.54 13.72
N ARG A 26 20.21 6.54 12.43
CA ARG A 26 19.28 6.68 11.31
C ARG A 26 19.26 5.38 10.51
N LYS A 27 18.10 4.74 10.43
CA LYS A 27 17.88 3.52 9.63
C LYS A 27 17.01 3.84 8.43
N ALA A 28 17.44 3.42 7.24
CA ALA A 28 16.59 3.42 6.05
C ALA A 28 15.74 2.15 6.02
N VAL A 29 14.46 2.30 5.71
CA VAL A 29 13.49 1.22 5.53
C VAL A 29 12.88 1.39 4.14
N LEU A 30 13.09 0.38 3.30
CA LEU A 30 12.48 0.29 1.97
C LEU A 30 11.12 -0.40 2.10
N GLU A 31 10.08 0.24 1.60
CA GLU A 31 8.71 -0.29 1.56
C GLU A 31 8.31 -0.46 0.09
N ILE A 32 7.91 -1.68 -0.26
CA ILE A 32 7.49 -2.03 -1.62
C ILE A 32 6.05 -2.52 -1.52
N ASP A 33 5.10 -1.72 -1.99
CA ASP A 33 3.69 -2.11 -2.12
C ASP A 33 3.45 -2.74 -3.50
N GLN A 34 3.12 -4.03 -3.49
CA GLN A 34 2.89 -4.85 -4.69
C GLN A 34 1.41 -5.16 -4.93
N ASN A 35 0.49 -4.61 -4.12
CA ASN A 35 -0.93 -4.97 -4.19
C ASN A 35 -1.53 -4.70 -5.59
N ALA A 36 -1.24 -3.53 -6.16
CA ALA A 36 -1.65 -3.16 -7.52
C ALA A 36 -1.12 -4.12 -8.59
N ALA A 37 0.17 -4.45 -8.52
CA ALA A 37 0.81 -5.37 -9.47
C ALA A 37 0.17 -6.77 -9.40
N PHE A 38 -0.02 -7.31 -8.20
CA PHE A 38 -0.66 -8.62 -8.03
C PHE A 38 -2.13 -8.63 -8.41
N SER A 39 -2.86 -7.57 -8.10
CA SER A 39 -4.25 -7.39 -8.52
C SER A 39 -4.40 -7.53 -10.04
N SER A 40 -3.45 -6.96 -10.80
CA SER A 40 -3.46 -7.05 -12.27
C SER A 40 -3.19 -8.45 -12.84
N ILE A 41 -2.51 -9.33 -12.09
CA ILE A 41 -2.22 -10.72 -12.47
C ILE A 41 -3.35 -11.67 -12.00
N GLY A 42 -4.44 -11.13 -11.41
CA GLY A 42 -5.52 -11.94 -10.85
C GLY A 42 -5.22 -12.47 -9.44
N ARG A 43 -4.20 -11.95 -8.77
CA ARG A 43 -3.88 -12.22 -7.36
C ARG A 43 -4.40 -11.10 -6.46
N LYS A 44 -5.71 -10.85 -6.53
CA LYS A 44 -6.41 -9.87 -5.70
C LYS A 44 -6.58 -10.40 -4.27
N SER A 45 -6.70 -9.50 -3.31
CA SER A 45 -7.16 -9.91 -1.98
C SER A 45 -8.62 -10.38 -2.03
N ASN A 46 -9.03 -11.25 -1.10
CA ASN A 46 -10.40 -11.79 -1.07
C ASN A 46 -11.46 -10.68 -1.10
N LEU A 47 -11.23 -9.60 -0.37
CA LEU A 47 -12.15 -8.47 -0.25
C LEU A 47 -12.23 -7.64 -1.54
N GLU A 48 -11.10 -7.41 -2.21
CA GLU A 48 -11.08 -6.73 -3.51
C GLU A 48 -11.76 -7.57 -4.60
N MET A 49 -11.51 -8.88 -4.61
CA MET A 49 -12.15 -9.81 -5.54
C MET A 49 -13.67 -9.82 -5.35
N THR A 50 -14.16 -9.89 -4.12
CA THR A 50 -15.61 -9.84 -3.86
C THR A 50 -16.25 -8.54 -4.34
N ARG A 51 -15.59 -7.39 -4.15
CA ARG A 51 -16.10 -6.11 -4.63
C ARG A 51 -16.19 -6.06 -6.16
N GLU A 52 -15.13 -6.46 -6.83
CA GLU A 52 -15.12 -6.52 -8.30
C GLU A 52 -16.19 -7.48 -8.82
N CYS A 53 -16.32 -8.67 -8.23
CA CYS A 53 -17.38 -9.61 -8.62
C CYS A 53 -18.77 -9.00 -8.42
N ALA A 54 -19.00 -8.23 -7.36
CA ALA A 54 -20.27 -7.55 -7.13
C ALA A 54 -20.56 -6.49 -8.20
N GLU A 55 -19.57 -5.69 -8.58
CA GLU A 55 -19.69 -4.68 -9.63
C GLU A 55 -19.95 -5.30 -11.00
N ILE A 56 -19.18 -6.34 -11.37
CA ILE A 56 -19.36 -7.09 -12.62
C ILE A 56 -20.76 -7.71 -12.66
N THR A 57 -21.17 -8.37 -11.57
CA THR A 57 -22.51 -9.00 -11.49
C THR A 57 -23.60 -7.96 -11.62
N TYR A 58 -23.47 -6.81 -10.96
CA TYR A 58 -24.44 -5.73 -11.04
C TYR A 58 -24.60 -5.21 -12.49
N GLN A 59 -23.49 -4.98 -13.20
CA GLN A 59 -23.53 -4.58 -14.60
C GLN A 59 -24.17 -5.66 -15.49
N HIS A 60 -23.86 -6.93 -15.26
CA HIS A 60 -24.46 -8.03 -16.00
C HIS A 60 -25.97 -8.12 -15.76
N VAL A 61 -26.42 -7.98 -14.52
CA VAL A 61 -27.84 -8.00 -14.16
C VAL A 61 -28.59 -6.85 -14.84
N LEU A 62 -28.05 -5.62 -14.79
CA LEU A 62 -28.67 -4.48 -15.46
C LEU A 62 -28.77 -4.68 -16.98
N LYS A 63 -27.70 -5.17 -17.62
CA LYS A 63 -27.73 -5.50 -19.06
C LYS A 63 -28.78 -6.56 -19.37
N TYR A 64 -28.89 -7.60 -18.53
CA TYR A 64 -29.86 -8.67 -18.71
C TYR A 64 -31.30 -8.18 -18.53
N ILE A 65 -31.57 -7.32 -17.53
CA ILE A 65 -32.88 -6.70 -17.33
C ILE A 65 -33.26 -5.85 -18.55
N GLY A 66 -32.36 -4.99 -19.01
CA GLY A 66 -32.60 -4.14 -20.19
C GLY A 66 -32.87 -4.98 -21.44
N ARG A 67 -32.10 -6.04 -21.66
CA ARG A 67 -32.33 -6.99 -22.76
C ARG A 67 -33.69 -7.65 -22.68
N THR A 68 -34.06 -8.16 -21.50
CA THR A 68 -35.34 -8.85 -21.28
C THR A 68 -36.52 -7.90 -21.47
N ALA A 69 -36.43 -6.66 -20.99
CA ALA A 69 -37.46 -5.65 -21.20
C ALA A 69 -37.63 -5.33 -22.69
N ALA A 70 -36.52 -5.11 -23.42
CA ALA A 70 -36.55 -4.84 -24.85
C ALA A 70 -37.11 -6.02 -25.67
N ASP A 71 -36.76 -7.25 -25.31
CA ASP A 71 -37.33 -8.45 -25.94
C ASP A 71 -38.85 -8.54 -25.65
N GLY A 72 -39.28 -8.18 -24.44
CA GLY A 72 -40.69 -8.08 -24.06
C GLY A 72 -41.47 -7.02 -24.85
N ASP A 73 -40.92 -5.83 -25.03
CA ASP A 73 -41.52 -4.77 -25.84
C ASP A 73 -41.68 -5.21 -27.30
N ARG A 74 -40.69 -5.93 -27.85
CA ARG A 74 -40.78 -6.48 -29.21
C ARG A 74 -41.78 -7.63 -29.32
N LEU A 75 -41.89 -8.48 -28.31
CA LEU A 75 -42.90 -9.53 -28.25
C LEU A 75 -44.32 -8.94 -28.18
N ALA A 76 -44.49 -7.83 -27.47
CA ALA A 76 -45.77 -7.13 -27.38
C ALA A 76 -46.19 -6.51 -28.73
N ALA A 77 -45.23 -6.16 -29.58
CA ALA A 77 -45.44 -5.57 -30.90
C ALA A 77 -45.35 -6.60 -32.05
N ILE A 78 -45.61 -7.89 -31.77
CA ILE A 78 -45.49 -8.98 -32.75
C ILE A 78 -46.41 -8.80 -33.96
N GLU A 79 -47.49 -8.02 -33.82
CA GLU A 79 -48.41 -7.67 -34.90
C GLU A 79 -47.77 -6.83 -36.01
N LEU A 80 -46.63 -6.17 -35.74
CA LEU A 80 -45.88 -5.42 -36.75
C LEU A 80 -45.12 -6.33 -37.73
N GLY A 81 -45.16 -7.65 -37.53
CA GLY A 81 -44.48 -8.64 -38.35
C GLY A 81 -43.01 -8.82 -37.97
N GLY A 82 -42.44 -9.97 -38.34
CA GLY A 82 -41.06 -10.36 -38.00
C GLY A 82 -41.00 -11.74 -37.33
N ASN A 83 -39.81 -12.33 -37.29
CA ASN A 83 -39.57 -13.67 -36.74
C ASN A 83 -38.71 -13.57 -35.47
N LEU A 84 -39.24 -12.88 -34.45
CA LEU A 84 -38.49 -12.47 -33.26
C LEU A 84 -37.81 -13.63 -32.52
N ILE A 85 -38.46 -14.80 -32.47
CA ILE A 85 -37.88 -15.99 -31.84
C ILE A 85 -36.59 -16.41 -32.54
N VAL A 86 -36.55 -16.34 -33.87
CA VAL A 86 -35.36 -16.67 -34.66
C VAL A 86 -34.24 -15.66 -34.39
N ASP A 87 -34.58 -14.37 -34.33
CA ASP A 87 -33.61 -13.29 -34.07
C ASP A 87 -32.99 -13.39 -32.66
N ILE A 88 -33.80 -13.74 -31.66
CA ILE A 88 -33.33 -13.98 -30.28
C ILE A 88 -32.40 -15.19 -30.25
N VAL A 89 -32.77 -16.28 -30.94
CA VAL A 89 -31.95 -17.49 -31.01
C VAL A 89 -30.63 -17.20 -31.71
N GLU A 90 -30.63 -16.51 -32.85
CA GLU A 90 -29.41 -16.16 -33.58
C GLU A 90 -28.44 -15.33 -32.73
N ARG A 91 -28.97 -14.32 -32.02
CA ARG A 91 -28.19 -13.46 -31.11
C ARG A 91 -27.57 -14.23 -29.94
N ASP A 92 -28.31 -15.14 -29.32
CA ASP A 92 -27.91 -15.79 -28.07
C ASP A 92 -27.23 -17.16 -28.27
N CYS A 93 -27.30 -17.74 -29.47
CA CYS A 93 -26.76 -19.08 -29.76
C CYS A 93 -25.23 -19.14 -29.66
N PHE A 94 -24.55 -18.05 -30.02
CA PHE A 94 -23.09 -17.98 -30.02
C PHE A 94 -22.59 -16.99 -28.98
N ALA A 95 -21.95 -17.50 -27.93
CA ALA A 95 -21.26 -16.66 -26.98
C ALA A 95 -20.01 -16.03 -27.64
N GLU A 96 -20.10 -14.76 -28.00
CA GLU A 96 -18.94 -13.99 -28.44
C GLU A 96 -17.93 -13.89 -27.29
N LYS A 97 -16.75 -14.49 -27.48
CA LYS A 97 -15.64 -14.38 -26.54
C LYS A 97 -14.57 -13.52 -27.16
N GLU A 98 -14.26 -12.41 -26.52
CA GLU A 98 -13.09 -11.60 -26.89
C GLU A 98 -11.81 -12.33 -26.45
N PHE A 99 -10.98 -12.69 -27.42
CA PHE A 99 -9.63 -13.19 -27.18
C PHE A 99 -8.67 -12.01 -27.13
N VAL A 100 -8.18 -11.67 -25.93
CA VAL A 100 -7.24 -10.56 -25.80
C VAL A 100 -5.96 -11.01 -25.10
N ILE A 101 -4.83 -10.73 -25.74
CA ILE A 101 -3.49 -10.99 -25.22
C ILE A 101 -2.99 -9.72 -24.54
N TYR A 102 -2.56 -9.83 -23.29
CA TYR A 102 -2.04 -8.71 -22.51
C TYR A 102 -0.69 -9.03 -21.88
N SER A 103 0.15 -8.01 -21.74
CA SER A 103 1.34 -8.09 -20.90
C SER A 103 0.95 -7.93 -19.42
N LEU A 104 1.50 -8.79 -18.57
CA LEU A 104 1.28 -8.81 -17.13
C LEU A 104 2.63 -8.67 -16.42
N PRO A 105 2.74 -7.93 -15.29
CA PRO A 105 1.71 -7.10 -14.64
C PRO A 105 1.39 -5.81 -15.40
N ARG A 106 0.15 -5.32 -15.27
CA ARG A 106 -0.25 -4.03 -15.87
C ARG A 106 0.17 -2.83 -15.04
N GLU A 107 0.29 -3.01 -13.73
CA GLU A 107 0.66 -1.94 -12.80
C GLU A 107 2.03 -2.19 -12.18
N ARG A 108 2.79 -1.10 -12.00
CA ARG A 108 4.08 -1.14 -11.30
C ARG A 108 3.88 -1.10 -9.79
N PRO A 109 4.73 -1.79 -9.00
CA PRO A 109 4.71 -1.65 -7.54
C PRO A 109 5.08 -0.22 -7.13
N ARG A 110 4.52 0.23 -6.01
CA ARG A 110 4.91 1.51 -5.39
C ARG A 110 6.11 1.27 -4.48
N ILE A 111 7.10 2.14 -4.57
CA ILE A 111 8.35 2.02 -3.82
C ILE A 111 8.50 3.30 -3.00
N ASP A 112 8.51 3.16 -1.68
CA ASP A 112 8.66 4.26 -0.73
C ASP A 112 9.87 4.02 0.17
N VAL A 113 10.59 5.08 0.54
CA VAL A 113 11.71 5.00 1.49
C VAL A 113 11.40 5.82 2.73
N LYS A 114 11.43 5.16 3.88
CA LYS A 114 11.22 5.75 5.21
C LYS A 114 12.54 5.77 5.97
N TYR A 115 12.90 6.90 6.55
CA TYR A 115 14.03 7.00 7.47
C TYR A 115 13.52 7.06 8.90
N ILE A 116 13.93 6.08 9.70
CA ILE A 116 13.65 6.05 11.14
C ILE A 116 14.90 6.53 11.85
N THR A 117 14.80 7.73 12.42
CA THR A 117 15.83 8.31 13.26
C THR A 117 15.46 8.04 14.72
N ARG A 118 16.32 7.36 15.46
CA ARG A 118 16.19 7.13 16.90
C ARG A 118 17.26 7.91 17.65
N VAL A 119 16.84 8.69 18.63
CA VAL A 119 17.71 9.49 19.50
C VAL A 119 17.71 8.85 20.88
N TYR A 120 18.90 8.56 21.38
CA TYR A 120 19.10 7.94 22.68
C TYR A 120 19.90 8.87 23.57
N ARG A 121 19.55 8.90 24.86
CA ARG A 121 20.26 9.62 25.90
C ARG A 121 20.97 8.62 26.80
N SER A 122 22.27 8.81 26.99
CA SER A 122 23.04 8.01 27.93
C SER A 122 22.86 8.54 29.35
N ASP A 123 22.54 7.65 30.29
CA ASP A 123 22.35 7.97 31.72
C ASP A 123 23.68 7.96 32.50
N GLY A 124 24.83 7.91 31.80
CA GLY A 124 26.17 8.01 32.40
C GLY A 124 26.66 6.79 33.16
N LYS A 125 25.87 5.72 33.24
CA LYS A 125 26.26 4.46 33.88
C LYS A 125 27.02 3.57 32.89
N PRO A 126 28.22 3.06 33.23
CA PRO A 126 28.91 2.09 32.39
C PRO A 126 28.03 0.85 32.17
N GLY A 127 27.78 0.48 30.91
CA GLY A 127 27.00 -0.71 30.55
C GLY A 127 25.47 -0.52 30.50
N SER A 128 24.93 0.66 30.79
CA SER A 128 23.50 0.91 30.58
C SER A 128 23.19 1.20 29.11
N SER A 129 22.27 0.44 28.51
CA SER A 129 21.70 0.77 27.21
C SER A 129 20.95 2.10 27.33
N GLY A 130 21.32 3.12 26.54
CA GLY A 130 20.76 4.47 26.67
C GLY A 130 19.24 4.49 26.49
N THR A 131 18.57 5.39 27.19
CA THR A 131 17.11 5.56 27.12
C THR A 131 16.71 6.17 25.78
N LEU A 132 15.73 5.58 25.08
CA LEU A 132 15.16 6.13 23.84
C LEU A 132 14.36 7.40 24.19
N VAL A 133 14.78 8.53 23.64
CA VAL A 133 14.15 9.84 23.92
C VAL A 133 13.22 10.24 22.79
N GLU A 134 13.59 9.95 21.54
CA GLU A 134 12.84 10.42 20.39
C GLU A 134 12.93 9.42 19.24
N VAL A 135 11.80 9.25 18.54
CA VAL A 135 11.73 8.56 17.26
C VAL A 135 11.14 9.53 16.25
N LYS A 136 11.92 9.88 15.24
CA LYS A 136 11.48 10.67 14.10
C LYS A 136 11.40 9.80 12.87
N VAL A 137 10.24 9.79 12.21
CA VAL A 137 10.02 9.10 10.94
C VAL A 137 9.91 10.14 9.83
N ASP A 138 10.92 10.20 8.97
CA ASP A 138 10.91 11.06 7.79
C ASP A 138 10.53 10.19 6.57
N ARG A 139 9.52 10.60 5.80
CA ARG A 139 9.18 9.99 4.50
C ARG A 139 9.76 10.86 3.39
N PHE A 140 10.50 10.25 2.47
CA PHE A 140 10.79 10.89 1.18
C PHE A 140 9.70 10.47 0.19
N VAL A 141 9.09 11.47 -0.47
CA VAL A 141 8.13 11.27 -1.57
C VAL A 141 8.91 11.28 -2.88
#